data_AF-A0A7Y8M551-F1
#
_entry.id   AF-A0A7Y8M551-F1
#
_cell.length_a   1.000
_cell.length_b   1.000
_cell.length_c   1.000
_cell.angle_alpha   90.00
_cell.angle_beta   90.00
_cell.angle_gamma   90.00
#
_symmetry.space_group_name_H-M   'P 1'
#
loop_
_entity.id
_entity.type
_entity.pdbx_description
1 polymer ?
#
loop_
_entity_poly.entity_id
_entity_poly.type
_entity_poly.pdbx_seq_one_letter_code
_entity_poly.pdbx_strand_id
1 'polypeptide(L)'
;TTMREDYQAVLDFAGHGKKIKGLPEKPIIFTLRVLEAMKLSPLYKWVYETASKDSFVSIEKAEKMLGFKPKYSNKDALIRNYKWYLEHHEEFRNKTGISHRVPWKQGILKVAKIFF
;
A
#
# COMPACT_ATOMS: atom_id res chain seq x y z
N THR A 1 3.50 3.68 -14.25
CA THR A 1 4.38 2.94 -13.32
C THR A 1 3.59 1.77 -12.76
N THR A 2 4.26 0.72 -12.30
CA THR A 2 3.60 -0.41 -11.64
C THR A 2 3.48 -0.16 -10.14
N MET A 3 2.57 -0.88 -9.48
CA MET A 3 2.46 -0.88 -8.02
C MET A 3 3.81 -1.11 -7.34
N ARG A 4 4.62 -2.06 -7.84
CA ARG A 4 5.96 -2.34 -7.30
C ARG A 4 6.87 -1.12 -7.39
N GLU A 5 6.93 -0.45 -8.53
CA GLU A 5 7.80 0.71 -8.71
C GLU A 5 7.37 1.90 -7.83
N ASP A 6 6.06 2.08 -7.68
CA ASP A 6 5.47 3.17 -6.91
C ASP A 6 5.77 3.01 -5.41
N TYR A 7 5.57 1.82 -4.87
CA TYR A 7 5.92 1.54 -3.47
C TYR A 7 7.43 1.43 -3.23
N GLN A 8 8.22 0.96 -4.21
CA GLN A 8 9.67 0.92 -4.08
C GLN A 8 10.23 2.35 -3.94
N ALA A 9 9.69 3.32 -4.67
CA ALA A 9 10.11 4.73 -4.54
C ALA A 9 9.90 5.28 -3.11
N VAL A 10 8.84 4.85 -2.42
CA VAL A 10 8.61 5.20 -1.02
C VAL A 10 9.61 4.50 -0.08
N LEU A 11 9.92 3.23 -0.32
CA LEU A 11 10.93 2.49 0.46
C LEU A 11 12.34 3.07 0.29
N ASP A 12 12.68 3.46 -0.94
CA ASP A 12 13.95 4.11 -1.25
C ASP A 12 14.04 5.45 -0.53
N PHE A 13 12.96 6.25 -0.56
CA PHE A 13 12.87 7.50 0.19
C PHE A 13 12.98 7.28 1.72
N ALA A 14 12.39 6.20 2.25
CA ALA A 14 12.48 5.88 3.68
C ALA A 14 13.90 5.50 4.14
N GLY A 15 14.81 5.16 3.21
CA GLY A 15 16.24 4.99 3.51
C GLY A 15 16.59 3.71 4.28
N HIS A 16 15.72 2.71 4.34
CA HIS A 16 15.96 1.46 5.07
C HIS A 16 16.68 0.36 4.25
N GLY A 17 17.04 0.64 2.99
CA GLY A 17 17.73 -0.32 2.10
C GLY A 17 16.92 -1.58 1.75
N LYS A 18 15.59 -1.55 1.96
CA LYS A 18 14.69 -2.69 1.70
C LYS A 18 14.21 -2.69 0.25
N LYS A 19 13.90 -3.89 -0.27
CA LYS A 19 13.36 -4.09 -1.63
C LYS A 19 12.05 -4.87 -1.60
N ILE A 20 11.12 -4.49 -2.48
CA ILE A 20 9.86 -5.23 -2.66
C ILE A 20 10.14 -6.58 -3.30
N LYS A 21 9.73 -7.65 -2.62
CA LYS A 21 9.80 -9.02 -3.12
C LYS A 21 8.45 -9.43 -3.69
N GLY A 22 8.43 -9.82 -4.96
CA GLY A 22 7.26 -10.44 -5.57
C GLY A 22 7.09 -11.87 -5.09
N LEU A 23 5.86 -12.27 -4.79
CA LEU A 23 5.50 -13.66 -4.51
C LEU A 23 4.60 -14.18 -5.64
N PRO A 24 4.63 -15.49 -5.93
CA PRO A 24 3.71 -16.08 -6.90
C PRO A 24 2.25 -15.84 -6.50
N GLU A 25 1.45 -15.31 -7.42
CA GLU A 25 0.08 -14.84 -7.17
C GLU A 25 -0.85 -15.93 -6.60
N LYS A 26 -0.94 -17.09 -7.25
CA LYS A 26 -1.90 -18.14 -6.84
C LYS A 26 -1.58 -18.71 -5.45
N PRO A 27 -0.32 -19.09 -5.13
CA PRO A 27 0.05 -19.55 -3.79
C PRO A 27 -0.26 -18.53 -2.71
N ILE A 28 0.12 -17.26 -2.90
CA ILE A 28 -0.07 -16.25 -1.85
C ILE A 28 -1.55 -15.93 -1.62
N ILE A 29 -2.36 -15.85 -2.68
CA ILE A 29 -3.81 -15.67 -2.56
C ILE A 29 -4.44 -16.85 -1.82
N PHE A 30 -4.03 -18.09 -2.11
CA PHE A 30 -4.52 -19.26 -1.40
C PHE A 30 -4.18 -19.20 0.10
N THR A 31 -2.92 -18.89 0.44
CA THR A 31 -2.51 -18.71 1.84
C THR A 31 -3.34 -17.64 2.55
N LEU A 32 -3.56 -16.50 1.91
CA LEU A 32 -4.34 -15.40 2.48
C LEU A 32 -5.81 -15.77 2.67
N ARG A 33 -6.42 -16.52 1.75
CA ARG A 33 -7.78 -17.08 1.91
C ARG A 33 -7.89 -18.02 3.11
N VAL A 34 -6.89 -18.89 3.32
CA VAL A 34 -6.86 -19.78 4.51
C VAL A 34 -6.75 -18.96 5.79
N LEU A 35 -5.85 -17.97 5.83
CA LEU A 35 -5.69 -17.08 6.98
C LEU A 35 -6.94 -16.21 7.25
N GLU A 36 -7.65 -15.79 6.21
CA GLU A 36 -8.93 -15.09 6.32
C GLU A 36 -10.01 -16.01 6.91
N ALA A 37 -10.13 -17.25 6.40
CA ALA A 37 -11.09 -18.23 6.93
C ALA A 37 -10.86 -18.54 8.42
N MET A 38 -9.60 -18.54 8.86
CA MET A 38 -9.21 -18.68 10.26
C MET A 38 -9.36 -17.40 11.09
N LYS A 39 -9.80 -16.28 10.49
CA LYS A 39 -9.88 -14.93 11.11
C LYS A 39 -8.54 -14.40 11.64
N LEU A 40 -7.43 -14.87 11.08
CA LEU A 40 -6.07 -14.46 11.44
C LEU A 40 -5.52 -13.37 10.51
N SER A 41 -5.99 -13.35 9.27
CA SER A 41 -5.67 -12.30 8.31
C SER A 41 -6.40 -11.01 8.69
N PRO A 42 -5.70 -9.88 8.83
CA PRO A 42 -6.37 -8.60 8.95
C PRO A 42 -6.90 -8.14 7.57
N LEU A 43 -6.37 -8.67 6.46
CA LEU A 43 -6.74 -8.32 5.08
C LEU A 43 -8.07 -8.95 4.67
N TYR A 44 -8.94 -8.16 4.03
CA TYR A 44 -10.18 -8.65 3.41
C TYR A 44 -9.94 -9.10 1.96
N LYS A 45 -10.72 -10.08 1.52
CA LYS A 45 -10.64 -10.75 0.20
C LYS A 45 -10.25 -9.86 -0.97
N TRP A 46 -10.95 -8.76 -1.14
CA TRP A 46 -10.76 -7.90 -2.31
C TRP A 46 -9.35 -7.30 -2.40
N VAL A 47 -8.70 -6.97 -1.26
CA VAL A 47 -7.35 -6.37 -1.25
C VAL A 47 -6.33 -7.29 -1.89
N TYR A 48 -6.29 -8.55 -1.47
CA TYR A 48 -5.26 -9.46 -1.95
C TYR A 48 -5.58 -10.09 -3.30
N GLU A 49 -6.85 -10.11 -3.72
CA GLU A 49 -7.24 -10.61 -5.05
C GLU A 49 -7.02 -9.57 -6.15
N THR A 50 -7.08 -8.27 -5.82
CA THR A 50 -6.90 -7.20 -6.81
C THR A 50 -5.52 -6.56 -6.77
N ALA A 51 -4.73 -6.71 -5.71
CA ALA A 51 -3.38 -6.14 -5.63
C ALA A 51 -2.42 -6.59 -6.74
N SER A 52 -2.64 -7.77 -7.34
CA SER A 52 -1.85 -8.27 -8.47
C SER A 52 -2.33 -7.75 -9.83
N LYS A 53 -3.46 -7.05 -9.88
CA LYS A 53 -4.11 -6.60 -11.12
C LYS A 53 -3.83 -5.12 -11.34
N ASP A 54 -3.48 -4.78 -12.57
CA ASP A 54 -3.33 -3.39 -12.96
C ASP A 54 -4.70 -2.70 -12.95
N SER A 55 -4.81 -1.65 -12.13
CA SER A 55 -5.99 -0.80 -12.05
C SER A 55 -5.53 0.65 -12.07
N PHE A 56 -5.97 1.40 -13.07
CA PHE A 56 -5.65 2.82 -13.23
C PHE A 56 -6.87 3.58 -13.74
N VAL A 57 -6.93 4.86 -13.37
CA VAL A 57 -7.94 5.80 -13.87
C VAL A 57 -7.29 6.66 -14.94
N SER A 58 -7.76 6.54 -16.18
CA SER A 58 -7.24 7.35 -17.28
C SER A 58 -7.60 8.82 -17.09
N ILE A 59 -6.60 9.69 -17.24
CA ILE A 59 -6.77 11.16 -17.24
C ILE A 59 -6.88 11.75 -18.64
N GLU A 60 -6.76 10.94 -19.70
CA GLU A 60 -6.70 11.42 -21.09
C GLU A 60 -7.87 12.33 -21.46
N LYS A 61 -9.08 12.00 -20.99
CA LYS A 61 -10.26 12.82 -21.23
C LYS A 61 -10.15 14.18 -20.56
N ALA A 62 -9.62 14.24 -19.34
CA ALA A 62 -9.42 15.49 -18.62
C ALA A 62 -8.30 16.33 -19.27
N GLU A 63 -7.22 15.70 -19.73
CA GLU A 63 -6.15 16.38 -20.46
C GLU A 63 -6.67 17.02 -21.75
N LYS A 64 -7.44 16.26 -22.55
CA LYS A 64 -7.99 16.73 -23.84
C LYS A 64 -9.05 17.81 -23.68
N MET A 65 -9.99 17.62 -22.74
CA MET A 65 -11.17 18.50 -22.64
C MET A 65 -10.95 19.71 -21.74
N LEU A 66 -10.10 19.59 -20.72
CA LEU A 66 -9.93 20.60 -19.68
C LEU A 66 -8.52 21.21 -19.68
N GLY A 67 -7.62 20.73 -20.55
CA GLY A 67 -6.21 21.11 -20.51
C GLY A 67 -5.54 20.71 -19.19
N PHE A 68 -6.05 19.67 -18.52
CA PHE A 68 -5.50 19.20 -17.25
C PHE A 68 -4.03 18.79 -17.44
N LYS A 69 -3.16 19.25 -16.54
CA LYS A 69 -1.74 18.88 -16.52
C LYS A 69 -1.41 18.32 -15.14
N PRO A 70 -1.17 17.01 -15.00
CA PRO A 70 -0.85 16.42 -13.70
C PRO A 70 0.45 17.04 -13.17
N LYS A 71 0.39 17.62 -11.98
CA LYS A 71 1.57 18.23 -11.32
C LYS A 71 2.50 17.20 -10.70
N TYR A 72 1.97 16.04 -10.31
CA TYR A 72 2.67 15.00 -9.58
C TYR A 72 2.46 13.66 -10.28
N SER A 73 3.51 12.84 -10.34
CA SER A 73 3.38 11.42 -10.65
C SER A 73 2.80 10.66 -9.45
N ASN A 74 2.40 9.40 -9.67
CA ASN A 74 2.00 8.51 -8.56
C ASN A 74 3.10 8.41 -7.49
N LYS A 75 4.36 8.29 -7.91
CA LYS A 75 5.53 8.25 -7.00
C LYS A 75 5.62 9.51 -6.17
N ASP A 76 5.53 10.68 -6.79
CA ASP A 76 5.60 11.97 -6.10
C ASP A 76 4.46 12.11 -5.09
N ALA A 77 3.25 11.73 -5.48
CA ALA A 77 2.08 11.77 -4.62
C ALA A 77 2.24 10.85 -3.39
N LEU A 78 2.73 9.62 -3.58
CA LEU A 78 2.98 8.68 -2.50
C LEU A 78 4.10 9.14 -1.57
N ILE A 79 5.22 9.62 -2.11
CA ILE A 79 6.33 10.16 -1.30
C ILE A 79 5.85 11.37 -0.50
N ARG A 80 5.07 12.28 -1.09
CA ARG A 80 4.49 13.42 -0.38
C ARG A 80 3.58 12.98 0.77
N ASN A 81 2.72 12.00 0.54
CA ASN A 81 1.86 11.44 1.60
C ASN A 81 2.69 10.80 2.71
N TYR A 82 3.78 10.11 2.36
CA TYR A 82 4.68 9.52 3.35
C TYR A 82 5.44 10.59 4.16
N LYS A 83 5.88 11.69 3.54
CA LYS A 83 6.45 12.84 4.26
C LYS A 83 5.48 13.41 5.27
N TRP A 84 4.24 13.66 4.84
CA TRP A 84 3.19 14.13 5.75
C TRP A 84 2.97 13.15 6.92
N TYR A 85 2.95 11.84 6.63
CA TYR A 85 2.85 10.81 7.66
C TYR A 85 4.00 10.91 8.67
N LEU A 86 5.26 11.06 8.23
CA LEU A 86 6.41 11.19 9.13
C LEU A 86 6.31 12.44 10.01
N GLU A 87 5.86 13.56 9.45
CA GLU A 87 5.70 14.83 10.17
C GLU A 87 4.62 14.74 11.27
N HIS A 88 3.56 13.97 11.05
CA HIS A 88 2.39 13.93 11.97
C HIS A 88 2.32 12.62 12.78
N HIS A 89 3.24 11.68 12.57
CA HIS A 89 3.18 10.33 13.14
C HIS A 89 3.01 10.30 14.67
N GLU A 90 3.68 11.21 15.38
CA GLU A 90 3.61 11.31 16.84
C GLU A 90 2.20 11.65 17.35
N GLU A 91 1.38 12.35 16.56
CA GLU A 91 0.04 12.81 16.96
C GLU A 91 -0.98 11.67 17.13
N PHE A 92 -0.73 10.53 16.47
CA PHE A 92 -1.64 9.38 16.44
C PHE A 92 -0.98 8.05 16.79
N ARG A 93 0.33 8.00 17.05
CA ARG A 93 1.06 6.77 17.45
C ARG A 93 0.41 6.05 18.64
N ASN A 94 -0.11 6.79 19.62
CA ASN A 94 -0.69 6.24 20.86
C ASN A 94 -2.21 6.03 20.79
N LYS A 95 -2.85 6.27 19.64
CA LYS A 95 -4.30 6.12 19.47
C LYS A 95 -4.59 4.85 18.70
N THR A 96 -5.26 3.89 19.32
CA THR A 96 -5.75 2.68 18.63
C THR A 96 -7.25 2.78 18.37
N GLY A 97 -7.70 2.38 17.18
CA GLY A 97 -9.13 2.31 16.86
C GLY A 97 -9.38 1.64 15.51
N ILE A 98 -10.61 1.73 15.04
CA ILE A 98 -11.10 1.06 13.81
C ILE A 98 -11.26 2.01 12.61
N SER A 99 -10.84 3.28 12.75
CA SER A 99 -10.97 4.28 11.69
C SER A 99 -9.66 4.43 10.90
N HIS A 100 -9.73 5.09 9.75
CA HIS A 100 -8.58 5.40 8.91
C HIS A 100 -7.56 6.37 9.54
N ARG A 101 -7.79 6.83 10.79
CA ARG A 101 -6.98 7.86 11.48
C ARG A 101 -6.07 7.28 12.57
N VAL A 102 -6.04 5.95 12.71
CA VAL A 102 -5.33 5.25 13.78
C VAL A 102 -4.58 4.04 13.21
N PRO A 103 -3.42 3.68 13.76
CA PRO A 103 -2.65 2.54 13.28
C PRO A 103 -3.46 1.25 13.33
N TRP A 104 -3.50 0.55 12.20
CA TRP A 104 -4.26 -0.68 12.02
C TRP A 104 -3.64 -1.87 12.78
N LYS A 105 -4.50 -2.76 13.30
CA LYS A 105 -4.09 -4.03 13.92
C LYS A 105 -3.55 -4.99 12.85
N GLN A 106 -2.23 -5.14 12.82
CA GLN A 106 -1.51 -5.92 11.80
C GLN A 106 -1.73 -7.45 11.85
N GLY A 107 -2.36 -8.00 12.89
CA GLY A 107 -2.64 -9.44 12.99
C GLY A 107 -1.42 -10.33 12.69
N ILE A 108 -1.62 -11.37 11.87
CA ILE A 108 -0.57 -12.30 11.42
C ILE A 108 0.53 -11.64 10.57
N LEU A 109 0.30 -10.45 10.01
CA LEU A 109 1.31 -9.75 9.20
C LEU A 109 2.53 -9.31 10.03
N LYS A 110 2.41 -9.23 11.36
CA LYS A 110 3.57 -9.00 12.24
C LYS A 110 4.61 -10.12 12.13
N VAL A 111 4.17 -11.36 11.94
CA VAL A 111 5.06 -12.51 11.75
C VAL A 111 5.78 -12.41 10.41
N ALA A 112 5.06 -12.01 9.35
CA ALA A 112 5.66 -11.81 8.03
C ALA A 112 6.80 -10.78 8.06
N LYS A 113 6.69 -9.70 8.85
CA LYS A 113 7.75 -8.69 9.01
C LYS A 113 9.09 -9.23 9.52
N ILE A 114 9.11 -10.40 10.16
CA ILE A 114 10.37 -11.03 10.59
C ILE A 114 11.15 -11.56 9.38
N PHE A 115 10.46 -11.95 8.31
CA PHE A 115 11.04 -12.57 7.12
C PHE A 115 11.36 -11.57 5.99
N PHE A 116 10.79 -10.36 6.04
CA PHE A 116 10.90 -9.33 5.00
C PHE A 116 11.54 -8.04 5.54
#